data_AF-A0A645DSU0-F1
#
_entry.id   AF-A0A645DSU0-F1
#
_cell.length_a   1.000
_cell.length_b   1.000
_cell.length_c   1.000
_cell.angle_alpha   90.00
_cell.angle_beta   90.00
_cell.angle_gamma   90.00
#
_symmetry.space_group_name_H-M   'P 1'
#
loop_
_entity.id
_entity.type
_entity.pdbx_description
1 polymer ?
#
loop_
_entity_poly.entity_id
_entity_poly.type
_entity_poly.pdbx_seq_one_letter_code
_entity_poly.pdbx_strand_id
1 'polypeptide(L)' 'MEMGNILLKVNSCKEGKTITSYVTEYESIYGFTVKTYINDLGHDIPEEALPHIVEFFKEHKLDDRK' A
#
# COMPACT_ATOMS: atom_id res chain seq x y z
N MET A 1 -11.86 4.23 -2.51
CA MET A 1 -10.61 4.60 -3.20
C MET A 1 -9.81 5.57 -2.33
N GLU A 2 -9.51 5.19 -1.07
CA GLU A 2 -8.93 6.10 -0.06
C GLU A 2 -7.51 5.71 0.37
N MET A 3 -7.15 4.43 0.27
CA MET A 3 -5.89 3.92 0.83
C MET A 3 -4.63 4.39 0.09
N GLY A 4 -4.74 4.62 -1.23
CA GLY A 4 -3.66 5.22 -2.01
C GLY A 4 -3.27 6.61 -1.52
N ASN A 5 -4.24 7.42 -1.07
CA ASN A 5 -3.99 8.79 -0.63
C ASN A 5 -3.25 8.87 0.71
N ILE A 6 -3.43 7.87 1.59
CA ILE A 6 -2.75 7.84 2.89
C ILE A 6 -1.25 7.58 2.71
N LEU A 7 -0.88 6.60 1.88
CA LEU A 7 0.52 6.27 1.58
C LEU A 7 1.27 7.47 0.99
N LEU A 8 0.64 8.19 0.06
CA LEU A 8 1.23 9.39 -0.55
C LEU A 8 1.40 10.53 0.47
N LYS A 9 0.42 10.71 1.36
CA LYS A 9 0.47 11.72 2.42
C LYS A 9 1.59 11.43 3.43
N VAL A 10 1.70 10.18 3.89
CA VAL A 10 2.76 9.75 4.82
C VAL A 10 4.15 9.99 4.21
N ASN A 11 4.32 9.72 2.93
CA ASN A 11 5.58 9.94 2.23
C ASN A 11 5.79 11.38 1.75
N SER A 12 4.88 12.31 2.09
CA SER A 12 4.95 13.72 1.68
C SER A 12 5.21 13.87 0.17
N CYS A 13 4.45 13.11 -0.61
CA CYS A 13 4.55 13.07 -2.06
C CYS A 13 3.94 14.32 -2.70
N LYS A 14 4.56 14.80 -3.78
CA LYS A 14 3.98 15.79 -4.70
C LYS A 14 2.93 15.13 -5.61
N GLU A 15 2.37 15.93 -6.52
CA GLU A 15 1.49 15.44 -7.57
C GLU A 15 2.18 14.33 -8.39
N GLY A 16 1.42 13.26 -8.65
CA GLY A 16 1.92 12.08 -9.34
C GLY A 16 2.02 12.28 -10.85
N LYS A 17 3.01 11.65 -11.46
CA LYS A 17 3.18 11.56 -12.90
C LYS A 17 2.89 10.15 -13.37
N THR A 18 1.89 10.00 -14.24
CA THR A 18 1.60 8.73 -14.90
C THR A 18 2.75 8.37 -15.86
N ILE A 19 3.35 7.20 -15.67
CA ILE A 19 4.44 6.67 -16.49
C ILE A 19 3.91 5.67 -17.51
N THR A 20 2.96 4.84 -17.10
CA THR A 20 2.23 3.90 -17.95
C THR A 20 0.76 3.88 -17.55
N SER A 21 -0.07 3.15 -18.29
CA SER A 21 -1.49 2.97 -17.94
C SER A 21 -1.73 2.38 -16.54
N TYR A 22 -0.71 1.76 -15.94
CA TYR A 22 -0.82 1.09 -14.63
C TYR A 22 0.15 1.64 -13.58
N VAL A 23 0.99 2.62 -13.94
CA VAL A 23 2.08 3.09 -13.06
C VAL A 23 2.03 4.61 -12.93
N THR A 24 1.98 5.07 -11.69
CA THR A 24 2.15 6.48 -11.33
C THR A 24 3.34 6.63 -10.39
N GLU A 25 4.23 7.56 -10.73
CA GLU A 25 5.39 7.95 -9.94
C GLU A 25 5.10 9.22 -9.13
N TYR A 26 5.54 9.25 -7.88
CA TYR A 26 5.39 10.37 -6.98
C TYR A 26 6.74 10.73 -6.37
N GLU A 27 7.16 11.98 -6.51
CA GLU A 27 8.35 12.48 -5.84
C GLU A 27 8.05 12.80 -4.38
N SER A 28 8.82 12.22 -3.46
CA SER A 28 8.81 12.65 -2.07
C SER A 28 9.70 13.88 -1.88
N ILE A 29 9.30 14.78 -0.98
CA ILE A 29 10.17 15.87 -0.51
C ILE A 29 11.44 15.37 0.18
N TYR A 30 11.49 14.11 0.61
CA TYR A 30 12.66 13.49 1.25
C TYR A 30 13.68 12.93 0.24
N GLY A 31 13.47 13.13 -1.07
CA GLY A 31 14.43 12.77 -2.11
C GLY A 31 14.33 11.35 -2.64
N PHE A 32 13.31 10.59 -2.25
CA PHE A 32 13.03 9.27 -2.82
C PHE A 32 11.74 9.28 -3.66
N THR A 33 11.58 8.26 -4.52
CA THR A 33 10.41 8.12 -5.40
C THR A 33 9.51 7.00 -4.90
N VAL A 34 8.21 7.28 -4.83
CA VAL A 34 7.15 6.29 -4.56
C VAL A 34 6.47 5.94 -5.87
N LYS A 35 6.24 4.65 -6.14
CA LYS A 35 5.51 4.20 -7.33
C LYS A 35 4.27 3.41 -6.92
N THR A 36 3.13 3.73 -7.50
CA THR A 36 1.92 2.91 -7.38
C THR A 36 1.71 2.12 -8.66
N TYR A 37 1.54 0.82 -8.52
CA TYR A 37 1.18 -0.09 -9.60
C TYR A 37 -0.28 -0.50 -9.39
N ILE A 38 -1.18 0.07 -10.19
CA ILE A 38 -2.62 -0.23 -10.13
C ILE A 38 -3.02 -0.68 -11.52
N ASN A 39 -3.26 -1.98 -11.66
CA ASN A 39 -3.89 -2.56 -12.85
C ASN A 39 -5.28 -3.09 -12.46
N ASP A 40 -6.14 -3.26 -13.46
CA ASP A 40 -7.49 -3.80 -13.27
C ASP A 40 -7.49 -5.31 -12.96
N LEU A 41 -6.30 -5.92 -12.98
CA LEU A 41 -6.07 -7.29 -12.56
C LEU A 41 -6.00 -7.28 -11.03
N GLY A 42 -7.16 -7.36 -10.38
CA GLY A 42 -7.20 -7.67 -8.96
C GLY A 42 -6.39 -8.92 -8.65
N HIS A 43 -5.65 -8.91 -7.55
CA HIS A 43 -5.06 -10.14 -7.04
C HIS A 43 -6.15 -10.93 -6.33
N ASP A 44 -6.48 -12.11 -6.86
CA ASP A 44 -7.27 -13.07 -6.10
C ASP A 44 -6.47 -13.49 -4.87
N ILE A 45 -7.07 -13.35 -3.69
CA ILE A 45 -6.50 -13.88 -2.46
C ILE A 45 -6.79 -15.38 -2.47
N PRO A 46 -5.77 -16.26 -2.42
CA PRO A 46 -6.01 -17.69 -2.31
C PRO A 46 -6.89 -18.00 -1.08
N GLU A 47 -7.82 -18.94 -1.20
CA GLU A 47 -8.78 -19.24 -0.12
C GLU A 47 -8.06 -19.67 1.17
N GLU A 48 -6.94 -20.37 1.01
CA GLU A 48 -6.04 -20.79 2.08
C GLU A 48 -5.28 -19.63 2.76
N ALA A 49 -5.14 -18.48 2.10
CA ALA A 49 -4.41 -17.34 2.65
C ALA A 49 -5.21 -16.62 3.75
N LEU A 50 -6.55 -16.64 3.69
CA LEU A 50 -7.41 -15.95 4.65
C LEU A 50 -7.19 -16.43 6.10
N PRO A 51 -7.19 -17.75 6.40
CA PRO A 51 -6.84 -18.26 7.73
C PRO A 51 -5.48 -17.76 8.23
N HIS A 52 -4.45 -17.79 7.38
CA HIS A 52 -3.09 -17.40 7.75
C HIS A 52 -2.95 -15.89 8.00
N ILE A 53 -3.65 -15.05 7.23
CA ILE A 53 -3.70 -13.60 7.47
C ILE A 53 -4.32 -13.32 8.85
N VAL A 54 -5.42 -14.00 9.18
CA VAL A 54 -6.08 -13.85 10.49
C VAL A 54 -5.18 -14.31 11.64
N GLU A 55 -4.47 -15.42 11.47
CA GLU A 55 -3.49 -15.94 12.44
C GLU A 55 -2.36 -14.94 12.67
N PHE A 56 -1.73 -14.45 11.60
CA PHE A 56 -0.66 -13.45 11.67
C PHE A 56 -1.08 -12.22 12.51
N PHE A 57 -2.26 -11.65 12.23
CA PHE A 57 -2.73 -10.49 12.98
C PHE A 57 -3.10 -10.81 14.44
N LYS A 58 -3.54 -12.04 14.76
CA LYS A 58 -3.78 -12.44 16.16
C LYS A 58 -2.47 -12.53 16.95
N GLU A 59 -1.43 -13.10 16.35
CA GLU A 59 -0.12 -13.26 16.97
C GLU A 59 0.62 -11.93 17.12
N HIS A 60 0.43 -11.01 16.18
CA HIS A 60 1.10 -9.71 16.13
C HIS A 60 0.21 -8.55 16.56
N LYS A 61 -0.93 -8.83 17.21
CA LYS A 61 -1.66 -7.80 17.96
C LYS A 61 -0.67 -7.21 18.95
N LEU A 62 -0.33 -5.94 18.73
CA LEU A 62 0.49 -5.15 19.64
C LEU A 62 -0.03 -5.42 21.05
N ASP A 63 0.87 -5.93 21.87
CA ASP A 63 0.62 -6.20 23.27
C ASP A 63 0.18 -4.89 23.93
N ASP A 64 -1.11 -4.78 24.28
CA ASP A 64 -1.74 -3.61 24.91
C ASP A 64 -1.24 -3.38 26.36
N ARG A 65 -0.05 -3.87 26.72
CA ARG A 65 0.63 -3.60 27.98
C ARG A 65 1.14 -2.15 28.03
N LYS A 66 0.19 -1.25 28.27
CA LYS A 66 0.39 0.00 29.03
C LYS A 66 0.57 -0.31 30.51
#